data_AF-A0A2E9ZFF7-F1
#
_entry.id   AF-A0A2E9ZFF7-F1
#
_cell.length_a   1.000
_cell.length_b   1.000
_cell.length_c   1.000
_cell.angle_alpha   90.00
_cell.angle_beta   90.00
_cell.angle_gamma   90.00
#
_symmetry.space_group_name_H-M   'P 1'
#
loop_
_entity.id
_entity.type
_entity.pdbx_description
1 polymer ?
#
loop_
_entity_poly.entity_id
_entity_poly.type
_entity_poly.pdbx_seq_one_letter_code
_entity_poly.pdbx_strand_id
1 'polypeptide(L)'
;MLCAGIYGALSNAEDYAGESADLSEALTESYREVPIPPEFHVEATPLEGPVFADSNGRTLYKWPQHKLRNGYSGEAPDTPACYDEVLIVTAGLMSPYPPGIKLPEIDNRPSCTDLWPPVLASDDAEPVGEWTVADRKDGTRQWAFDEQPLYTSVRDTQSGDVFGGTRRRYGGDSPALRVPVGPPTQHPPSFAVKATSIGRMLTTNKNESVYAFDVDGDEDSATSTSCKGPCLTNWQPVAAPALARPQGEWSFFERSPGVRQWVFRGKPLYTYILDQGSWSQQGSDVPGWNNVFTQHAPAYPQSFTVQPTLAGNVLADADGKTIYRYTCGEDSADQLGCDHPDDTQVYRLAMCGGGNPERCLQHWPYVMAGDDEVSPNRSWRVVLIDPETGQFAAPGEEGALRVWAYRDRPVYGFGGDKRAGDVNGGGTGEWRGQRNGLKAFWLRDDYMRGIL
;
A
#
# COMPACT_ATOMS: atom_id res chain seq x y z
N MET A 1 41.20 39.69 -33.56
CA MET A 1 40.30 40.43 -32.65
C MET A 1 39.36 39.38 -32.06
N LEU A 2 39.49 39.13 -30.74
CA LEU A 2 38.64 38.42 -29.73
C LEU A 2 37.42 37.59 -30.20
N CYS A 3 36.98 36.44 -29.66
CA CYS A 3 37.17 35.58 -28.46
C CYS A 3 36.59 34.19 -28.84
N ALA A 4 37.13 33.02 -28.48
CA ALA A 4 37.11 32.28 -27.20
C ALA A 4 35.70 31.86 -26.67
N GLY A 5 35.49 30.52 -26.53
CA GLY A 5 34.49 29.84 -25.67
C GLY A 5 33.09 29.64 -26.30
N ILE A 6 32.31 28.57 -26.04
CA ILE A 6 32.24 27.66 -24.89
C ILE A 6 31.62 26.32 -25.36
N TYR A 7 32.26 25.20 -24.98
CA TYR A 7 31.68 23.86 -24.89
C TYR A 7 30.84 23.79 -23.60
N GLY A 8 29.62 23.27 -23.66
CA GLY A 8 28.83 22.98 -22.45
C GLY A 8 27.36 22.71 -22.75
N ALA A 9 27.01 21.45 -22.99
CA ALA A 9 25.66 20.94 -22.76
C ALA A 9 25.75 20.02 -21.55
N LEU A 10 25.62 20.62 -20.36
CA LEU A 10 25.49 19.92 -19.10
C LEU A 10 24.04 19.43 -18.95
N SER A 11 23.93 18.27 -18.30
CA SER A 11 22.74 17.58 -17.87
C SER A 11 21.81 18.46 -17.03
N ASN A 12 20.57 18.63 -17.45
CA ASN A 12 19.50 19.09 -16.56
C ASN A 12 18.73 17.86 -16.07
N ALA A 13 19.18 17.33 -14.93
CA ALA A 13 18.50 16.31 -14.14
C ALA A 13 18.16 16.84 -12.73
N GLU A 14 17.98 18.17 -12.58
CA GLU A 14 17.85 18.83 -11.28
C GLU A 14 16.49 19.53 -11.03
N ASP A 15 15.50 19.43 -11.93
CA ASP A 15 14.21 20.15 -11.76
C ASP A 15 13.06 19.31 -11.15
N TYR A 16 13.32 18.16 -10.54
CA TYR A 16 12.28 17.37 -9.82
C TYR A 16 12.29 17.54 -8.28
N ALA A 17 13.09 18.47 -7.74
CA ALA A 17 13.27 18.64 -6.29
C ALA A 17 12.64 19.93 -5.72
N GLY A 18 11.79 20.62 -6.46
CA GLY A 18 11.40 22.00 -6.15
C GLY A 18 9.90 22.28 -6.11
N GLU A 19 9.04 21.35 -5.67
CA GLU A 19 7.61 21.65 -5.51
C GLU A 19 6.88 20.70 -4.54
N SER A 20 7.44 20.51 -3.35
CA SER A 20 6.80 19.72 -2.28
C SER A 20 6.29 20.56 -1.10
N ALA A 21 6.06 21.86 -1.31
CA ALA A 21 5.54 22.72 -0.26
C ALA A 21 4.04 22.99 -0.48
N ASP A 22 3.23 22.34 0.36
CA ASP A 22 1.85 22.70 0.71
C ASP A 22 0.67 22.13 -0.13
N LEU A 23 0.72 20.83 -0.46
CA LEU A 23 -0.48 20.00 -0.72
C LEU A 23 -0.88 19.18 0.53
N SER A 24 -0.37 19.54 1.71
CA SER A 24 -0.45 18.73 2.93
C SER A 24 -1.73 18.88 3.76
N GLU A 25 -2.77 19.59 3.28
CA GLU A 25 -4.11 19.19 3.69
C GLU A 25 -4.40 17.86 3.02
N ALA A 26 -4.08 16.76 3.73
CA ALA A 26 -4.27 15.40 3.25
C ALA A 26 -5.71 15.22 2.78
N LEU A 27 -5.91 15.31 1.47
CA LEU A 27 -7.20 15.08 0.84
C LEU A 27 -7.70 13.73 1.32
N THR A 28 -8.79 13.73 2.08
CA THR A 28 -9.38 12.49 2.60
C THR A 28 -10.33 11.95 1.55
N GLU A 29 -10.28 10.65 1.28
CA GLU A 29 -11.20 10.04 0.32
C GLU A 29 -12.65 10.07 0.86
N SER A 30 -13.56 10.63 0.06
CA SER A 30 -15.00 10.64 0.35
C SER A 30 -15.61 9.24 0.22
N TYR A 31 -16.58 8.92 1.08
CA TYR A 31 -17.27 7.62 1.11
C TYR A 31 -18.79 7.78 1.14
N ARG A 32 -19.51 6.74 0.75
CA ARG A 32 -20.96 6.67 0.84
C ARG A 32 -21.36 6.18 2.22
N GLU A 33 -22.20 6.95 2.90
CA GLU A 33 -22.81 6.53 4.16
C GLU A 33 -23.67 5.27 3.94
N VAL A 34 -23.49 4.31 4.83
CA VAL A 34 -24.25 3.06 4.88
C VAL A 34 -24.67 2.81 6.33
N PRO A 35 -25.75 2.05 6.58
CA PRO A 35 -26.07 1.58 7.93
C PRO A 35 -24.90 0.78 8.53
N ILE A 36 -24.57 1.06 9.79
CA ILE A 36 -23.48 0.44 10.54
C ILE A 36 -24.02 0.07 11.93
N PRO A 37 -23.69 -1.11 12.49
CA PRO A 37 -23.99 -1.45 13.88
C PRO A 37 -23.43 -0.40 14.86
N PRO A 38 -24.12 -0.10 15.98
CA PRO A 38 -23.76 1.00 16.89
C PRO A 38 -22.38 0.90 17.54
N GLU A 39 -21.79 -0.30 17.59
CA GLU A 39 -20.46 -0.55 18.13
C GLU A 39 -19.30 -0.24 17.17
N PHE A 40 -19.61 0.10 15.91
CA PHE A 40 -18.61 0.42 14.88
C PHE A 40 -18.78 1.84 14.36
N HIS A 41 -17.70 2.40 13.83
CA HIS A 41 -17.70 3.69 13.15
C HIS A 41 -16.78 3.68 11.92
N VAL A 42 -16.84 4.75 11.13
CA VAL A 42 -15.89 4.97 10.04
C VAL A 42 -14.71 5.79 10.55
N GLU A 43 -13.51 5.25 10.37
CA GLU A 43 -12.25 5.87 10.75
C GLU A 43 -11.49 6.31 9.49
N ALA A 44 -10.96 7.54 9.49
CA ALA A 44 -10.06 7.99 8.44
C ALA A 44 -8.67 7.42 8.67
N THR A 45 -8.02 6.91 7.61
CA THR A 45 -6.68 6.31 7.72
C THR A 45 -5.70 7.04 6.80
N PRO A 46 -4.40 7.10 7.14
CA PRO A 46 -3.43 7.84 6.33
C PRO A 46 -3.22 7.27 4.92
N LEU A 47 -3.41 5.96 4.72
CA LEU A 47 -3.04 5.27 3.47
C LEU A 47 -4.18 4.49 2.82
N GLU A 48 -5.05 3.88 3.62
CA GLU A 48 -5.98 2.87 3.12
C GLU A 48 -7.35 3.48 2.80
N GLY A 49 -7.53 4.79 3.02
CA GLY A 49 -8.82 5.48 2.90
C GLY A 49 -9.70 5.23 4.13
N PRO A 50 -11.00 5.56 4.06
CA PRO A 50 -11.96 5.27 5.12
C PRO A 50 -12.02 3.75 5.41
N VAL A 51 -11.99 3.38 6.69
CA VAL A 51 -12.16 2.00 7.17
C VAL A 51 -13.28 1.93 8.19
N PHE A 52 -13.83 0.74 8.40
CA PHE A 52 -14.60 0.49 9.62
C PHE A 52 -13.64 0.19 10.77
N ALA A 53 -13.98 0.67 11.96
CA ALA A 53 -13.24 0.42 13.18
C ALA A 53 -14.16 0.03 14.33
N ASP A 54 -13.61 -0.69 15.32
CA ASP A 54 -14.29 -0.97 16.59
C ASP A 54 -14.36 0.28 17.49
N SER A 55 -15.09 0.18 18.60
CA SER A 55 -15.25 1.25 19.58
C SER A 55 -13.94 1.75 20.22
N ASN A 56 -12.84 1.02 20.07
CA ASN A 56 -11.50 1.43 20.51
C ASN A 56 -10.65 2.03 19.36
N GLY A 57 -11.21 2.18 18.16
CA GLY A 57 -10.54 2.70 16.98
C GLY A 57 -9.71 1.69 16.21
N ARG A 58 -9.77 0.39 16.54
CA ARG A 58 -9.00 -0.64 15.81
C ARG A 58 -9.69 -0.96 14.48
N THR A 59 -8.92 -0.94 13.40
CA THR A 59 -9.43 -1.24 12.06
C THR A 59 -9.96 -2.66 11.96
N LEU A 60 -11.07 -2.81 11.24
CA LEU A 60 -11.66 -4.11 10.93
C LEU A 60 -11.10 -4.65 9.61
N TYR A 61 -10.81 -5.94 9.58
CA TYR A 61 -10.25 -6.64 8.42
C TYR A 61 -11.06 -7.88 8.08
N LYS A 62 -11.12 -8.17 6.79
CA LYS A 62 -11.51 -9.49 6.27
C LYS A 62 -10.29 -10.27 5.83
N TRP A 63 -10.42 -11.59 5.78
CA TRP A 63 -9.39 -12.49 5.27
C TRP A 63 -9.90 -13.29 4.07
N PRO A 64 -10.04 -12.65 2.90
CA PRO A 64 -10.72 -13.27 1.77
C PRO A 64 -9.91 -14.45 1.22
N GLN A 65 -10.61 -15.47 0.73
CA GLN A 65 -10.00 -16.62 0.09
C GLN A 65 -9.10 -16.21 -1.09
N HIS A 66 -7.87 -16.69 -1.06
CA HIS A 66 -6.83 -16.45 -2.06
C HIS A 66 -6.31 -17.78 -2.61
N LYS A 67 -6.12 -17.84 -3.93
CA LYS A 67 -5.64 -19.02 -4.63
C LYS A 67 -4.12 -19.07 -4.62
N LEU A 68 -3.58 -20.16 -4.07
CA LEU A 68 -2.16 -20.51 -4.11
C LEU A 68 -1.93 -21.67 -5.10
N ARG A 69 -0.68 -22.11 -5.28
CA ARG A 69 -0.34 -23.15 -6.29
C ARG A 69 -1.11 -24.44 -6.10
N ASN A 70 -1.19 -24.93 -4.85
CA ASN A 70 -1.73 -26.25 -4.52
C ASN A 70 -3.06 -26.18 -3.74
N GLY A 71 -3.74 -25.02 -3.71
CA GLY A 71 -5.01 -24.89 -3.00
C GLY A 71 -5.38 -23.45 -2.71
N TYR A 72 -6.11 -23.25 -1.62
CA TYR A 72 -6.61 -21.96 -1.18
C TYR A 72 -6.25 -21.75 0.28
N SER A 73 -5.95 -20.51 0.63
CA SER A 73 -5.88 -20.02 2.02
C SER A 73 -6.78 -18.78 2.12
N GLY A 74 -7.10 -18.32 3.33
CA GLY A 74 -8.18 -17.37 3.54
C GLY A 74 -9.54 -18.03 3.61
N GLU A 75 -10.55 -17.20 3.85
CA GLU A 75 -11.90 -17.60 4.22
C GLU A 75 -12.85 -17.39 3.03
N ALA A 76 -13.64 -18.43 2.76
CA ALA A 76 -14.81 -18.28 1.90
C ALA A 76 -15.90 -17.49 2.68
N PRO A 77 -16.85 -16.86 1.97
CA PRO A 77 -17.99 -16.22 2.61
C PRO A 77 -18.65 -17.11 3.67
N ASP A 78 -18.96 -16.53 4.82
CA ASP A 78 -19.61 -17.16 5.98
C ASP A 78 -18.86 -18.38 6.57
N THR A 79 -17.54 -18.49 6.36
CA THR A 79 -16.73 -19.61 6.90
C THR A 79 -15.54 -19.14 7.75
N PRO A 80 -15.76 -18.69 9.01
CA PRO A 80 -14.66 -18.35 9.91
C PRO A 80 -13.70 -19.53 10.12
N ALA A 81 -12.41 -19.32 9.85
CA ALA A 81 -11.33 -20.30 9.88
C ALA A 81 -10.17 -19.91 10.82
N CYS A 82 -10.11 -18.66 11.29
CA CYS A 82 -9.14 -18.19 12.29
C CYS A 82 -9.57 -18.53 13.73
N TYR A 83 -8.79 -19.38 14.41
CA TYR A 83 -9.02 -19.89 15.77
C TYR A 83 -7.72 -19.99 16.58
N ASP A 84 -7.86 -20.33 17.87
CA ASP A 84 -6.78 -20.45 18.86
C ASP A 84 -5.85 -21.68 18.65
N GLU A 85 -6.10 -22.49 17.62
CA GLU A 85 -5.24 -23.62 17.29
C GLU A 85 -3.91 -23.12 16.72
N VAL A 86 -2.81 -23.42 17.41
CA VAL A 86 -1.46 -23.10 16.93
C VAL A 86 -1.07 -24.09 15.84
N LEU A 87 -0.99 -23.61 14.60
CA LEU A 87 -0.51 -24.41 13.47
C LEU A 87 1.02 -24.49 13.53
N ILE A 88 1.55 -25.72 13.52
CA ILE A 88 2.98 -26.01 13.73
C ILE A 88 3.68 -26.61 12.51
N VAL A 89 2.95 -26.81 11.41
CA VAL A 89 3.48 -27.37 10.17
C VAL A 89 3.02 -26.58 8.94
N THR A 90 3.81 -26.65 7.88
CA THR A 90 3.44 -26.13 6.56
C THR A 90 2.16 -26.81 6.05
N ALA A 91 1.30 -26.04 5.38
CA ALA A 91 0.06 -26.52 4.77
C ALA A 91 0.27 -27.13 3.38
N GLY A 92 1.45 -26.97 2.78
CA GLY A 92 1.76 -27.52 1.44
C GLY A 92 1.07 -26.80 0.28
N LEU A 93 0.48 -25.63 0.54
CA LEU A 93 -0.19 -24.80 -0.46
C LEU A 93 0.80 -24.18 -1.46
N MET A 94 2.09 -24.13 -1.08
CA MET A 94 3.19 -23.55 -1.83
C MET A 94 4.15 -24.62 -2.35
N SER A 95 4.03 -25.01 -3.62
CA SER A 95 5.06 -25.85 -4.27
C SER A 95 6.39 -25.11 -4.33
N PRO A 96 7.56 -25.74 -4.08
CA PRO A 96 7.76 -27.19 -3.91
C PRO A 96 7.64 -27.68 -2.46
N TYR A 97 7.27 -26.81 -1.51
CA TYR A 97 7.22 -27.19 -0.09
C TYR A 97 6.02 -28.09 0.20
N PRO A 98 6.23 -29.36 0.59
CA PRO A 98 5.14 -30.25 0.95
C PRO A 98 4.49 -29.82 2.27
N PRO A 99 3.27 -30.32 2.57
CA PRO A 99 2.70 -30.18 3.89
C PRO A 99 3.50 -30.98 4.92
N GLY A 100 3.41 -30.58 6.20
CA GLY A 100 3.96 -31.34 7.32
C GLY A 100 5.40 -31.00 7.72
N ILE A 101 6.02 -29.98 7.10
CA ILE A 101 7.33 -29.48 7.54
C ILE A 101 7.12 -28.64 8.79
N LYS A 102 7.89 -28.91 9.85
CA LYS A 102 7.84 -28.14 11.09
C LYS A 102 8.19 -26.67 10.86
N LEU A 103 7.35 -25.77 11.38
CA LEU A 103 7.59 -24.33 11.36
C LEU A 103 8.64 -23.92 12.41
N PRO A 104 9.30 -22.76 12.25
CA PRO A 104 10.21 -22.23 13.26
C PRO A 104 9.51 -21.93 14.59
N GLU A 105 10.29 -21.98 15.69
CA GLU A 105 9.90 -21.47 17.01
C GLU A 105 8.56 -22.01 17.53
N ILE A 106 8.33 -23.32 17.36
CA ILE A 106 7.06 -24.01 17.67
C ILE A 106 6.52 -23.68 19.07
N ASP A 107 7.40 -23.60 20.07
CA ASP A 107 7.00 -23.39 21.46
C ASP A 107 6.46 -21.98 21.74
N ASN A 108 6.73 -21.01 20.87
CA ASN A 108 6.35 -19.60 21.04
C ASN A 108 5.49 -19.08 19.86
N ARG A 109 4.98 -19.97 19.00
CA ARG A 109 4.20 -19.55 17.83
C ARG A 109 2.82 -19.03 18.27
N PRO A 110 2.37 -17.88 17.75
CA PRO A 110 1.01 -17.43 17.98
C PRO A 110 0.03 -18.31 17.21
N SER A 111 -1.18 -18.45 17.77
CA SER A 111 -2.34 -18.89 17.01
C SER A 111 -2.83 -17.79 16.07
N CYS A 112 -3.79 -18.10 15.21
CA CYS A 112 -4.33 -17.09 14.31
C CYS A 112 -5.01 -15.96 15.09
N THR A 113 -5.78 -16.28 16.13
CA THR A 113 -6.54 -15.32 16.94
C THR A 113 -5.66 -14.47 17.86
N ASP A 114 -4.46 -14.94 18.22
CA ASP A 114 -3.47 -14.13 18.94
C ASP A 114 -3.01 -12.91 18.14
N LEU A 115 -2.98 -13.01 16.80
CA LEU A 115 -2.63 -11.89 15.91
C LEU A 115 -3.85 -11.20 15.30
N TRP A 116 -4.94 -11.96 15.13
CA TRP A 116 -6.19 -11.54 14.50
C TRP A 116 -7.38 -11.84 15.41
N PRO A 117 -7.59 -11.06 16.48
CA PRO A 117 -8.73 -11.27 17.36
C PRO A 117 -10.06 -11.13 16.59
N PRO A 118 -10.99 -12.09 16.70
CA PRO A 118 -12.27 -12.02 16.00
C PRO A 118 -13.13 -10.90 16.57
N VAL A 119 -13.87 -10.23 15.68
CA VAL A 119 -14.85 -9.21 16.07
C VAL A 119 -16.12 -9.93 16.51
N LEU A 120 -16.17 -10.29 17.80
CA LEU A 120 -17.31 -11.03 18.35
C LEU A 120 -18.59 -10.21 18.31
N ALA A 121 -19.69 -10.87 17.98
CA ALA A 121 -21.04 -10.32 18.02
C ALA A 121 -21.76 -10.80 19.29
N SER A 122 -22.59 -9.96 19.89
CA SER A 122 -23.42 -10.35 21.02
C SER A 122 -24.53 -11.32 20.60
N ASP A 123 -25.13 -12.03 21.57
CA ASP A 123 -26.22 -12.97 21.32
C ASP A 123 -27.47 -12.30 20.73
N ASP A 124 -27.65 -11.00 20.96
CA ASP A 124 -28.74 -10.17 20.43
C ASP A 124 -28.33 -9.33 19.20
N ALA A 125 -27.13 -9.56 18.64
CA ALA A 125 -26.69 -8.87 17.44
C ALA A 125 -27.57 -9.25 16.23
N GLU A 126 -28.08 -8.21 15.57
CA GLU A 126 -28.97 -8.31 14.40
C GLU A 126 -28.28 -7.76 13.14
N PRO A 127 -28.46 -8.39 11.96
CA PRO A 127 -27.94 -7.88 10.71
C PRO A 127 -28.46 -6.48 10.35
N VAL A 128 -27.58 -5.64 9.79
CA VAL A 128 -27.91 -4.26 9.37
C VAL A 128 -27.21 -3.95 8.05
N GLY A 129 -27.97 -3.76 6.97
CA GLY A 129 -27.38 -3.53 5.65
C GLY A 129 -26.53 -4.72 5.18
N GLU A 130 -25.26 -4.47 4.88
CA GLU A 130 -24.27 -5.51 4.49
C GLU A 130 -23.60 -6.19 5.70
N TRP A 131 -23.93 -5.77 6.92
CA TRP A 131 -23.43 -6.39 8.15
C TRP A 131 -24.27 -7.60 8.51
N THR A 132 -23.63 -8.74 8.66
CA THR A 132 -24.23 -10.03 9.03
C THR A 132 -23.51 -10.59 10.25
N VAL A 133 -24.04 -11.69 10.81
CA VAL A 133 -23.41 -12.40 11.91
C VAL A 133 -23.19 -13.85 11.49
N ALA A 134 -21.95 -14.32 11.61
CA ALA A 134 -21.56 -15.69 11.32
C ALA A 134 -21.40 -16.50 12.62
N ASP A 135 -21.87 -17.75 12.59
CA ASP A 135 -21.64 -18.70 13.68
C ASP A 135 -20.23 -19.29 13.58
N ARG A 136 -19.54 -19.40 14.72
CA ARG A 136 -18.20 -20.01 14.80
C ARG A 136 -18.27 -21.41 15.36
N LYS A 137 -17.26 -22.24 15.02
CA LYS A 137 -17.20 -23.65 15.48
C LYS A 137 -17.00 -23.79 16.99
N ASP A 138 -16.51 -22.74 17.64
CA ASP A 138 -16.31 -22.65 19.10
C ASP A 138 -17.58 -22.25 19.87
N GLY A 139 -18.70 -22.01 19.15
CA GLY A 139 -19.99 -21.62 19.72
C GLY A 139 -20.17 -20.12 19.90
N THR A 140 -19.15 -19.30 19.61
CA THR A 140 -19.28 -17.84 19.60
C THR A 140 -19.88 -17.32 18.30
N ARG A 141 -20.39 -16.09 18.30
CA ARG A 141 -20.88 -15.38 17.12
C ARG A 141 -19.88 -14.29 16.73
N GLN A 142 -19.72 -14.03 15.44
CA GLN A 142 -18.78 -13.04 14.92
C GLN A 142 -19.44 -12.16 13.86
N TRP A 143 -19.14 -10.86 13.91
CA TRP A 143 -19.57 -9.92 12.90
C TRP A 143 -18.89 -10.22 11.55
N ALA A 144 -19.68 -10.13 10.50
CA ALA A 144 -19.25 -10.22 9.12
C ALA A 144 -19.72 -8.98 8.34
N PHE A 145 -18.98 -8.60 7.31
CA PHE A 145 -19.38 -7.55 6.38
C PHE A 145 -19.16 -8.04 4.96
N ASP A 146 -20.18 -7.92 4.10
CA ASP A 146 -20.13 -8.47 2.74
C ASP A 146 -19.79 -9.98 2.80
N GLU A 147 -20.51 -10.68 3.69
CA GLU A 147 -20.40 -12.13 3.98
C GLU A 147 -19.01 -12.58 4.48
N GLN A 148 -18.11 -11.64 4.82
CA GLN A 148 -16.74 -11.96 5.22
C GLN A 148 -16.54 -11.75 6.73
N PRO A 149 -16.11 -12.77 7.49
CA PRO A 149 -15.85 -12.64 8.93
C PRO A 149 -14.82 -11.56 9.24
N LEU A 150 -15.07 -10.77 10.29
CA LEU A 150 -14.26 -9.61 10.63
C LEU A 150 -13.32 -9.86 11.80
N TYR A 151 -12.11 -9.31 11.68
CA TYR A 151 -11.04 -9.38 12.66
C TYR A 151 -10.49 -7.99 12.95
N THR A 152 -9.96 -7.79 14.15
CA THR A 152 -9.03 -6.70 14.43
C THR A 152 -7.59 -7.22 14.28
N SER A 153 -6.59 -6.33 14.21
CA SER A 153 -5.20 -6.72 14.26
C SER A 153 -4.55 -6.25 15.56
N VAL A 154 -3.72 -7.08 16.18
CA VAL A 154 -2.89 -6.65 17.32
C VAL A 154 -1.81 -5.63 16.94
N ARG A 155 -1.60 -5.43 15.63
CA ARG A 155 -0.70 -4.41 15.09
C ARG A 155 -1.31 -3.00 15.09
N ASP A 156 -2.63 -2.90 15.25
CA ASP A 156 -3.32 -1.62 15.27
C ASP A 156 -3.51 -1.19 16.73
N THR A 157 -2.64 -0.27 17.18
CA THR A 157 -2.57 0.14 18.59
C THR A 157 -3.21 1.50 18.83
N GLN A 158 -3.48 2.26 17.77
CA GLN A 158 -4.11 3.56 17.79
C GLN A 158 -5.22 3.66 16.74
N SER A 159 -6.17 4.57 17.00
CA SER A 159 -7.24 4.90 16.04
C SER A 159 -6.66 5.29 14.68
N GLY A 160 -7.12 4.64 13.62
CA GLY A 160 -6.68 4.89 12.24
C GLY A 160 -5.41 4.12 11.82
N ASP A 161 -4.84 3.29 12.70
CA ASP A 161 -3.79 2.34 12.32
C ASP A 161 -4.36 1.29 11.37
N VAL A 162 -3.60 0.97 10.32
CA VAL A 162 -3.92 -0.09 9.38
C VAL A 162 -2.68 -0.91 9.10
N PHE A 163 -2.00 -1.39 10.14
CA PHE A 163 -0.69 -2.02 10.05
C PHE A 163 -0.75 -3.52 9.85
N GLY A 164 -1.87 -4.17 10.18
CA GLY A 164 -2.07 -5.62 9.99
C GLY A 164 -2.23 -6.06 8.53
N GLY A 165 -2.77 -5.21 7.66
CA GLY A 165 -3.17 -5.61 6.30
C GLY A 165 -3.20 -4.46 5.29
N THR A 166 -3.59 -4.71 4.05
CA THR A 166 -3.60 -3.66 3.00
C THR A 166 -4.64 -3.90 1.93
N ARG A 167 -5.14 -2.83 1.29
CA ARG A 167 -5.95 -2.88 0.06
C ARG A 167 -5.13 -2.90 -1.20
N ARG A 168 -3.79 -2.80 -1.11
CA ARG A 168 -2.92 -2.95 -2.28
C ARG A 168 -3.17 -4.30 -2.93
N ARG A 169 -3.22 -4.27 -4.26
CA ARG A 169 -3.45 -5.49 -5.05
C ARG A 169 -2.29 -6.46 -4.81
N TYR A 170 -2.64 -7.69 -4.48
CA TYR A 170 -1.73 -8.83 -4.46
C TYR A 170 -2.25 -9.93 -5.37
N GLY A 171 -1.43 -10.94 -5.65
CA GLY A 171 -1.82 -12.04 -6.51
C GLY A 171 -0.71 -13.07 -6.70
N GLY A 172 -1.00 -14.09 -7.52
CA GLY A 172 -0.10 -15.23 -7.69
C GLY A 172 0.17 -15.90 -6.33
N ASP A 173 1.44 -16.13 -6.05
CA ASP A 173 1.88 -16.86 -4.86
C ASP A 173 2.13 -15.98 -3.63
N SER A 174 1.67 -14.72 -3.67
CA SER A 174 1.62 -13.86 -2.48
C SER A 174 0.80 -14.54 -1.38
N PRO A 175 1.08 -14.29 -0.09
CA PRO A 175 0.28 -14.81 1.02
C PRO A 175 -1.20 -14.40 0.91
N ALA A 176 -2.09 -15.16 1.54
CA ALA A 176 -3.46 -14.73 1.72
C ALA A 176 -3.49 -13.56 2.72
N LEU A 177 -3.48 -12.33 2.21
CA LEU A 177 -3.41 -11.12 3.03
C LEU A 177 -4.76 -10.77 3.64
N ARG A 178 -4.73 -10.21 4.85
CA ARG A 178 -5.88 -9.54 5.45
C ARG A 178 -6.06 -8.17 4.82
N VAL A 179 -7.31 -7.81 4.56
CA VAL A 179 -7.69 -6.60 3.83
C VAL A 179 -8.61 -5.77 4.72
N PRO A 180 -8.28 -4.49 5.01
CA PRO A 180 -9.15 -3.67 5.82
C PRO A 180 -10.50 -3.46 5.10
N VAL A 181 -11.59 -3.52 5.84
CA VAL A 181 -12.95 -3.24 5.35
C VAL A 181 -13.33 -1.80 5.62
N GLY A 182 -14.25 -1.27 4.83
CA GLY A 182 -14.62 0.14 4.91
C GLY A 182 -15.84 0.42 4.06
N PRO A 183 -16.43 1.62 4.22
CA PRO A 183 -17.59 2.01 3.43
C PRO A 183 -17.24 2.10 1.94
N PRO A 184 -18.22 1.92 1.04
CA PRO A 184 -18.00 2.11 -0.40
C PRO A 184 -17.52 3.53 -0.71
N THR A 185 -16.49 3.66 -1.54
CA THR A 185 -15.97 4.97 -1.98
C THR A 185 -17.05 5.78 -2.73
N GLN A 186 -17.08 7.10 -2.52
CA GLN A 186 -18.05 8.00 -3.14
C GLN A 186 -17.59 8.50 -4.52
N HIS A 187 -17.40 7.60 -5.48
CA HIS A 187 -17.12 7.94 -6.87
C HIS A 187 -18.29 7.52 -7.80
N PRO A 188 -18.46 8.16 -8.97
CA PRO A 188 -19.42 7.71 -9.97
C PRO A 188 -19.12 6.27 -10.45
N PRO A 189 -20.11 5.50 -10.93
CA PRO A 189 -19.93 4.09 -11.33
C PRO A 189 -18.95 3.84 -12.48
N SER A 190 -18.52 4.90 -13.18
CA SER A 190 -17.54 4.83 -14.27
C SER A 190 -16.09 4.87 -13.78
N PHE A 191 -15.87 5.00 -12.47
CA PHE A 191 -14.57 5.07 -11.84
C PHE A 191 -14.31 3.90 -10.89
N ALA A 192 -13.07 3.76 -10.47
CA ALA A 192 -12.58 2.87 -9.42
C ALA A 192 -11.36 3.52 -8.75
N VAL A 193 -11.05 3.10 -7.53
CA VAL A 193 -9.85 3.55 -6.80
C VAL A 193 -8.86 2.41 -6.62
N LYS A 194 -7.57 2.70 -6.78
CA LYS A 194 -6.46 1.75 -6.60
C LYS A 194 -5.51 2.24 -5.52
N ALA A 195 -5.24 1.39 -4.53
CA ALA A 195 -4.23 1.65 -3.52
C ALA A 195 -2.81 1.47 -4.12
N THR A 196 -1.95 2.45 -3.92
CA THR A 196 -0.55 2.48 -4.36
C THR A 196 0.36 2.91 -3.20
N SER A 197 1.69 2.98 -3.41
CA SER A 197 2.62 3.49 -2.37
C SER A 197 2.52 5.00 -2.16
N ILE A 198 1.98 5.72 -3.14
CA ILE A 198 1.91 7.19 -3.15
C ILE A 198 0.49 7.70 -2.93
N GLY A 199 -0.48 6.79 -2.73
CA GLY A 199 -1.85 7.14 -2.37
C GLY A 199 -2.90 6.25 -3.03
N ARG A 200 -4.15 6.67 -2.89
CA ARG A 200 -5.35 6.08 -3.48
C ARG A 200 -5.65 6.77 -4.81
N MET A 201 -5.23 6.12 -5.89
CA MET A 201 -5.28 6.66 -7.23
C MET A 201 -6.64 6.41 -7.89
N LEU A 202 -7.18 7.44 -8.51
CA LEU A 202 -8.41 7.37 -9.28
C LEU A 202 -8.14 6.76 -10.67
N THR A 203 -9.00 5.83 -11.05
CA THR A 203 -8.97 5.14 -12.34
C THR A 203 -10.37 5.08 -12.92
N THR A 204 -10.50 4.81 -14.22
CA THR A 204 -11.78 4.38 -14.79
C THR A 204 -12.13 2.98 -14.27
N ASN A 205 -13.40 2.58 -14.39
CA ASN A 205 -13.82 1.21 -14.08
C ASN A 205 -13.20 0.14 -15.01
N LYS A 206 -12.50 0.56 -16.08
CA LYS A 206 -11.67 -0.28 -16.95
C LYS A 206 -10.20 -0.31 -16.53
N ASN A 207 -9.87 0.29 -15.39
CA ASN A 207 -8.52 0.47 -14.84
C ASN A 207 -7.60 1.37 -15.70
N GLU A 208 -8.14 2.30 -16.48
CA GLU A 208 -7.31 3.34 -17.13
C GLU A 208 -6.98 4.43 -16.10
N SER A 209 -5.77 4.98 -16.15
CA SER A 209 -5.41 6.10 -15.28
C SER A 209 -6.18 7.35 -15.63
N VAL A 210 -6.58 8.07 -14.60
CA VAL A 210 -7.22 9.36 -14.71
C VAL A 210 -6.20 10.45 -14.38
N TYR A 211 -6.16 11.46 -15.24
CA TYR A 211 -5.27 12.61 -15.13
C TYR A 211 -6.06 13.91 -15.11
N ALA A 212 -5.45 14.92 -14.51
CA ALA A 212 -5.86 16.30 -14.57
C ALA A 212 -4.69 17.16 -15.06
N PHE A 213 -5.02 18.25 -15.74
CA PHE A 213 -4.02 19.26 -16.10
C PHE A 213 -3.93 20.31 -14.98
N ASP A 214 -2.71 20.57 -14.52
CA ASP A 214 -2.40 21.55 -13.49
C ASP A 214 -1.03 22.17 -13.78
N VAL A 215 -1.03 23.44 -14.17
CA VAL A 215 0.17 24.24 -14.42
C VAL A 215 -0.08 25.63 -13.85
N ASP A 216 0.91 26.15 -13.14
CA ASP A 216 0.92 27.52 -12.65
C ASP A 216 0.60 28.53 -13.76
N GLY A 217 -0.54 29.20 -13.63
CA GLY A 217 -0.97 30.27 -14.54
C GLY A 217 -1.79 29.83 -15.76
N ASP A 218 -2.06 28.53 -15.97
CA ASP A 218 -2.98 28.02 -17.01
C ASP A 218 -3.92 26.97 -16.40
N GLU A 219 -4.87 27.45 -15.59
CA GLU A 219 -5.70 26.58 -14.78
C GLU A 219 -6.93 26.07 -15.55
N ASP A 220 -6.89 24.78 -15.88
CA ASP A 220 -8.09 23.96 -15.97
C ASP A 220 -8.93 24.17 -14.68
N SER A 221 -10.23 24.44 -14.86
CA SER A 221 -11.16 24.72 -13.77
C SER A 221 -12.42 23.87 -13.90
N ALA A 222 -13.33 23.99 -12.93
CA ALA A 222 -14.57 23.22 -12.93
C ALA A 222 -15.46 23.50 -14.16
N THR A 223 -15.20 24.58 -14.89
CA THR A 223 -16.02 25.05 -16.01
C THR A 223 -15.22 25.33 -17.28
N SER A 224 -13.89 25.23 -17.25
CA SER A 224 -13.02 25.56 -18.37
C SER A 224 -11.88 24.57 -18.48
N THR A 225 -11.39 24.40 -19.71
CA THR A 225 -10.19 23.62 -19.96
C THR A 225 -9.32 24.23 -21.05
N SER A 226 -8.01 24.10 -20.87
CA SER A 226 -6.95 24.49 -21.79
C SER A 226 -6.64 23.39 -22.80
N CYS A 227 -6.94 22.11 -22.49
CA CYS A 227 -6.74 21.01 -23.43
C CYS A 227 -7.80 21.03 -24.56
N LYS A 228 -7.46 21.68 -25.68
CA LYS A 228 -8.28 21.81 -26.89
C LYS A 228 -7.48 21.44 -28.14
N GLY A 229 -8.17 21.14 -29.24
CA GLY A 229 -7.55 20.89 -30.54
C GLY A 229 -6.51 19.76 -30.47
N PRO A 230 -5.24 19.99 -30.87
CA PRO A 230 -4.19 18.97 -30.88
C PRO A 230 -3.93 18.29 -29.53
N CYS A 231 -4.21 18.96 -28.40
CA CYS A 231 -4.09 18.33 -27.08
C CYS A 231 -4.95 17.05 -26.96
N LEU A 232 -6.14 17.09 -27.57
CA LEU A 232 -7.10 15.98 -27.55
C LEU A 232 -6.66 14.77 -28.40
N THR A 233 -5.56 14.89 -29.15
CA THR A 233 -4.93 13.76 -29.85
C THR A 233 -4.19 12.83 -28.90
N ASN A 234 -3.78 13.32 -27.71
CA ASN A 234 -3.10 12.52 -26.69
C ASN A 234 -3.91 12.38 -25.40
N TRP A 235 -4.75 13.36 -25.09
CA TRP A 235 -5.51 13.45 -23.85
C TRP A 235 -7.01 13.31 -24.13
N GLN A 236 -7.56 12.14 -23.85
CA GLN A 236 -8.96 11.86 -24.11
C GLN A 236 -9.82 12.30 -22.92
N PRO A 237 -10.82 13.20 -23.09
CA PRO A 237 -11.70 13.61 -22.02
C PRO A 237 -12.50 12.42 -21.47
N VAL A 238 -12.58 12.28 -20.15
CA VAL A 238 -13.43 11.28 -19.51
C VAL A 238 -14.88 11.76 -19.57
N ALA A 239 -15.66 11.16 -20.47
CA ALA A 239 -17.03 11.58 -20.74
C ALA A 239 -17.96 11.33 -19.55
N ALA A 240 -18.77 12.34 -19.19
CA ALA A 240 -19.85 12.21 -18.24
C ALA A 240 -21.13 11.77 -18.98
N PRO A 241 -21.72 10.59 -18.65
CA PRO A 241 -22.91 10.09 -19.34
C PRO A 241 -24.10 11.02 -19.17
N ALA A 242 -25.09 10.98 -20.08
CA ALA A 242 -26.26 11.88 -20.05
C ALA A 242 -27.09 11.83 -18.75
N LEU A 243 -27.04 10.71 -18.02
CA LEU A 243 -27.72 10.52 -16.73
C LEU A 243 -26.84 10.86 -15.51
N ALA A 244 -25.59 11.28 -15.72
CA ALA A 244 -24.70 11.71 -14.65
C ALA A 244 -25.33 12.85 -13.84
N ARG A 245 -25.12 12.81 -12.52
CA ARG A 245 -25.49 13.87 -11.58
C ARG A 245 -24.25 14.31 -10.81
N PRO A 246 -24.09 15.61 -10.52
CA PRO A 246 -23.07 16.06 -9.57
C PRO A 246 -23.31 15.41 -8.20
N GLN A 247 -22.24 15.07 -7.48
CA GLN A 247 -22.29 14.51 -6.14
C GLN A 247 -20.96 14.75 -5.41
N GLY A 248 -21.02 15.26 -4.17
CA GLY A 248 -19.81 15.56 -3.40
C GLY A 248 -18.80 16.38 -4.20
N GLU A 249 -17.61 15.82 -4.38
CA GLU A 249 -16.48 16.44 -5.10
C GLU A 249 -16.56 16.29 -6.64
N TRP A 250 -17.62 15.67 -7.14
CA TRP A 250 -17.83 15.36 -8.56
C TRP A 250 -18.83 16.29 -9.21
N SER A 251 -18.45 16.84 -10.36
CA SER A 251 -19.32 17.62 -11.23
C SER A 251 -19.01 17.30 -12.69
N PHE A 252 -19.58 18.05 -13.61
CA PHE A 252 -19.24 17.97 -15.02
C PHE A 252 -19.51 19.32 -15.68
N PHE A 253 -18.81 19.60 -16.77
CA PHE A 253 -19.13 20.73 -17.63
C PHE A 253 -19.37 20.25 -19.06
N GLU A 254 -20.04 21.10 -19.83
CA GLU A 254 -20.32 20.85 -21.24
C GLU A 254 -19.16 21.40 -22.10
N ARG A 255 -18.41 20.51 -22.73
CA ARG A 255 -17.30 20.88 -23.63
C ARG A 255 -17.79 21.43 -24.96
N SER A 256 -18.90 20.88 -25.44
CA SER A 256 -19.60 21.25 -26.68
C SER A 256 -21.03 20.71 -26.59
N PRO A 257 -21.99 21.17 -27.42
CA PRO A 257 -23.38 20.73 -27.33
C PRO A 257 -23.54 19.20 -27.23
N GLY A 258 -24.07 18.72 -26.11
CA GLY A 258 -24.31 17.30 -25.83
C GLY A 258 -23.09 16.49 -25.37
N VAL A 259 -21.90 17.10 -25.25
CA VAL A 259 -20.66 16.44 -24.81
C VAL A 259 -20.27 16.96 -23.43
N ARG A 260 -20.48 16.14 -22.40
CA ARG A 260 -20.12 16.46 -21.02
C ARG A 260 -18.87 15.70 -20.60
N GLN A 261 -18.01 16.35 -19.82
CA GLN A 261 -16.80 15.77 -19.27
C GLN A 261 -16.88 15.77 -17.74
N TRP A 262 -16.44 14.68 -17.11
CA TRP A 262 -16.32 14.61 -15.66
C TRP A 262 -15.29 15.60 -15.13
N VAL A 263 -15.62 16.21 -14.01
CA VAL A 263 -14.77 17.08 -13.21
C VAL A 263 -14.72 16.50 -11.80
N PHE A 264 -13.53 16.40 -11.23
CA PHE A 264 -13.33 16.01 -9.84
C PHE A 264 -12.44 17.03 -9.16
N ARG A 265 -12.85 17.51 -7.97
CA ARG A 265 -12.16 18.56 -7.21
C ARG A 265 -11.83 19.79 -8.07
N GLY A 266 -12.77 20.16 -8.92
CA GLY A 266 -12.65 21.32 -9.80
C GLY A 266 -11.73 21.13 -11.00
N LYS A 267 -11.18 19.94 -11.26
CA LYS A 267 -10.33 19.68 -12.41
C LYS A 267 -11.01 18.74 -13.43
N PRO A 268 -11.08 19.10 -14.73
CA PRO A 268 -11.50 18.21 -15.80
C PRO A 268 -10.65 16.95 -15.91
N LEU A 269 -11.29 15.80 -16.12
CA LEU A 269 -10.62 14.51 -16.10
C LEU A 269 -10.30 13.97 -17.49
N TYR A 270 -9.12 13.39 -17.66
CA TYR A 270 -8.63 12.81 -18.91
C TYR A 270 -8.05 11.41 -18.72
N THR A 271 -8.04 10.61 -19.77
CA THR A 271 -7.15 9.46 -19.92
C THR A 271 -6.05 9.78 -20.94
N TYR A 272 -4.91 9.12 -20.82
CA TYR A 272 -3.77 9.32 -21.71
C TYR A 272 -3.70 8.20 -22.75
N ILE A 273 -3.73 8.55 -24.04
CA ILE A 273 -3.84 7.56 -25.13
C ILE A 273 -2.58 6.69 -25.25
N LEU A 274 -1.42 7.18 -24.83
CA LEU A 274 -0.15 6.44 -24.91
C LEU A 274 0.12 5.56 -23.68
N ASP A 275 -0.78 5.55 -22.68
CA ASP A 275 -0.64 4.63 -21.55
C ASP A 275 -0.75 3.16 -22.01
N GLN A 276 0.28 2.37 -21.71
CA GLN A 276 0.37 0.97 -22.13
C GLN A 276 -0.11 -0.04 -21.08
N GLY A 277 -0.38 0.43 -19.87
CA GLY A 277 -0.74 -0.40 -18.72
C GLY A 277 -1.97 0.13 -18.00
N SER A 278 -2.67 -0.77 -17.30
CA SER A 278 -3.67 -0.36 -16.32
C SER A 278 -3.01 0.50 -15.26
N TRP A 279 -3.71 1.55 -14.83
CA TRP A 279 -3.30 2.50 -13.80
C TRP A 279 -1.86 3.03 -13.97
N SER A 280 -1.43 3.25 -15.21
CA SER A 280 -0.16 3.84 -15.59
C SER A 280 0.08 5.22 -14.95
N GLN A 281 1.33 5.60 -14.75
CA GLN A 281 1.69 6.95 -14.32
C GLN A 281 2.52 7.69 -15.38
N GLN A 282 2.70 7.09 -16.57
CA GLN A 282 3.50 7.65 -17.65
C GLN A 282 2.93 8.96 -18.20
N GLY A 283 1.61 9.16 -18.16
CA GLY A 283 1.01 10.43 -18.53
C GLY A 283 1.51 11.60 -17.67
N SER A 284 1.94 11.34 -16.44
CA SER A 284 2.50 12.37 -15.55
C SER A 284 3.93 12.77 -15.91
N ASP A 285 4.57 12.10 -16.87
CA ASP A 285 5.84 12.54 -17.45
C ASP A 285 5.65 13.68 -18.48
N VAL A 286 4.40 13.96 -18.88
CA VAL A 286 4.07 15.11 -19.73
C VAL A 286 3.90 16.34 -18.83
N PRO A 287 4.64 17.44 -19.09
CA PRO A 287 4.57 18.64 -18.26
C PRO A 287 3.13 19.14 -18.03
N GLY A 288 2.79 19.37 -16.77
CA GLY A 288 1.48 19.86 -16.34
C GLY A 288 0.39 18.80 -16.18
N TRP A 289 0.66 17.54 -16.53
CA TRP A 289 -0.31 16.47 -16.34
C TRP A 289 0.02 15.67 -15.09
N ASN A 290 -0.99 15.39 -14.28
CA ASN A 290 -0.83 14.68 -13.02
C ASN A 290 -1.89 13.59 -12.87
N ASN A 291 -1.49 12.40 -12.43
CA ASN A 291 -2.42 11.37 -11.98
C ASN A 291 -3.30 11.92 -10.86
N VAL A 292 -4.59 11.60 -10.90
CA VAL A 292 -5.56 12.07 -9.90
C VAL A 292 -5.63 11.07 -8.75
N PHE A 293 -5.55 11.58 -7.51
CA PHE A 293 -5.70 10.79 -6.29
C PHE A 293 -6.94 11.23 -5.51
N THR A 294 -7.68 10.27 -4.97
CA THR A 294 -8.71 10.56 -3.96
C THR A 294 -8.08 10.90 -2.61
N GLN A 295 -6.90 10.33 -2.35
CA GLN A 295 -6.09 10.58 -1.17
C GLN A 295 -4.62 10.31 -1.47
N HIS A 296 -3.71 11.20 -1.04
CA HIS A 296 -2.27 10.99 -1.15
C HIS A 296 -1.74 10.19 0.04
N ALA A 297 -0.66 9.44 -0.18
CA ALA A 297 0.07 8.83 0.93
C ALA A 297 0.76 9.90 1.79
N PRO A 298 0.98 9.64 3.09
CA PRO A 298 1.80 10.51 3.93
C PRO A 298 3.21 10.67 3.35
N ALA A 299 3.80 11.84 3.58
CA ALA A 299 5.17 12.11 3.17
C ALA A 299 6.14 11.07 3.76
N TYR A 300 7.10 10.63 2.96
CA TYR A 300 8.25 9.88 3.45
C TYR A 300 9.22 10.83 4.18
N PRO A 301 10.20 10.30 4.95
CA PRO A 301 11.22 11.12 5.62
C PRO A 301 11.89 12.12 4.67
N GLN A 302 12.12 13.34 5.13
CA GLN A 302 12.66 14.42 4.31
C GLN A 302 14.09 14.12 3.79
N SER A 303 14.83 13.27 4.49
CA SER A 303 16.17 12.82 4.08
C SER A 303 16.14 11.84 2.90
N PHE A 304 14.99 11.25 2.58
CA PHE A 304 14.89 10.32 1.47
C PHE A 304 14.81 11.04 0.13
N THR A 305 15.31 10.37 -0.89
CA THR A 305 15.32 10.86 -2.27
C THR A 305 14.46 9.97 -3.16
N VAL A 306 14.14 10.47 -4.35
CA VAL A 306 13.48 9.68 -5.41
C VAL A 306 14.48 9.42 -6.52
N GLN A 307 14.67 8.16 -6.88
CA GLN A 307 15.61 7.76 -7.92
C GLN A 307 14.86 7.19 -9.13
N PRO A 308 15.08 7.74 -10.34
CA PRO A 308 14.55 7.15 -11.56
C PRO A 308 15.32 5.88 -11.91
N THR A 309 14.58 4.88 -12.40
CA THR A 309 15.13 3.60 -12.84
C THR A 309 14.50 3.19 -14.17
N LEU A 310 14.98 2.11 -14.78
CA LEU A 310 14.38 1.56 -16.00
C LEU A 310 12.96 1.01 -15.81
N ALA A 311 12.53 0.76 -14.57
CA ALA A 311 11.22 0.16 -14.25
C ALA A 311 10.27 1.13 -13.52
N GLY A 312 10.64 2.41 -13.42
CA GLY A 312 9.91 3.44 -12.70
C GLY A 312 10.75 4.09 -11.60
N ASN A 313 10.09 4.77 -10.67
CA ASN A 313 10.75 5.54 -9.61
C ASN A 313 10.74 4.77 -8.29
N VAL A 314 11.89 4.71 -7.63
CA VAL A 314 12.03 4.11 -6.30
C VAL A 314 12.31 5.19 -5.26
N LEU A 315 11.87 4.92 -4.04
CA LEU A 315 12.33 5.63 -2.86
C LEU A 315 13.76 5.18 -2.54
N ALA A 316 14.61 6.13 -2.18
CA ALA A 316 16.01 5.91 -1.86
C ALA A 316 16.39 6.67 -0.58
N ASP A 317 17.47 6.23 0.06
CA ASP A 317 18.05 6.94 1.19
C ASP A 317 18.72 8.26 0.77
N ALA A 318 19.32 8.95 1.73
CA ALA A 318 20.02 10.22 1.54
C ALA A 318 21.22 10.12 0.58
N ASP A 319 21.81 8.92 0.44
CA ASP A 319 22.93 8.64 -0.47
C ASP A 319 22.44 8.17 -1.86
N GLY A 320 21.12 8.15 -2.08
CA GLY A 320 20.49 7.71 -3.32
C GLY A 320 20.44 6.19 -3.50
N LYS A 321 20.71 5.39 -2.46
CA LYS A 321 20.55 3.92 -2.51
C LYS A 321 19.10 3.54 -2.36
N THR A 322 18.65 2.61 -3.20
CA THR A 322 17.27 2.14 -3.18
C THR A 322 16.88 1.57 -1.82
N ILE A 323 15.70 1.96 -1.35
CA ILE A 323 15.09 1.42 -0.14
C ILE A 323 14.25 0.21 -0.49
N TYR A 324 14.35 -0.83 0.33
CA TYR A 324 13.69 -2.10 0.19
C TYR A 324 12.78 -2.39 1.39
N ARG A 325 11.66 -3.06 1.10
CA ARG A 325 10.75 -3.63 2.10
C ARG A 325 10.87 -5.14 2.08
N TYR A 326 10.93 -5.72 3.28
CA TYR A 326 10.76 -7.15 3.46
C TYR A 326 9.27 -7.46 3.61
N THR A 327 8.82 -8.53 2.96
CA THR A 327 7.46 -9.06 3.09
C THR A 327 7.56 -10.56 3.32
N CYS A 328 6.76 -11.04 4.27
CA CYS A 328 6.79 -12.42 4.72
C CYS A 328 5.38 -12.87 5.13
N GLY A 329 4.90 -13.92 4.48
CA GLY A 329 3.77 -14.72 4.99
C GLY A 329 4.19 -16.17 5.06
N GLU A 330 4.05 -16.76 6.25
CA GLU A 330 4.54 -18.10 6.53
C GLU A 330 3.64 -19.19 5.91
N ASP A 331 4.14 -20.42 5.86
CA ASP A 331 3.60 -21.50 5.01
C ASP A 331 2.53 -22.38 5.66
N SER A 332 2.08 -22.07 6.87
CA SER A 332 0.93 -22.73 7.49
C SER A 332 -0.40 -22.31 6.85
N ALA A 333 -1.51 -22.94 7.24
CA ALA A 333 -2.80 -22.71 6.59
C ALA A 333 -3.36 -21.30 6.85
N ASP A 334 -3.00 -20.69 7.99
CA ASP A 334 -3.44 -19.35 8.40
C ASP A 334 -2.58 -18.21 7.82
N GLN A 335 -1.42 -18.54 7.22
CA GLN A 335 -0.54 -17.62 6.50
C GLN A 335 -0.18 -16.37 7.34
N LEU A 336 0.25 -16.55 8.59
CA LEU A 336 0.59 -15.42 9.47
C LEU A 336 1.74 -14.58 8.90
N GLY A 337 1.81 -13.31 9.31
CA GLY A 337 2.92 -12.44 8.99
C GLY A 337 4.22 -12.93 9.65
N CYS A 338 5.35 -12.64 9.00
CA CYS A 338 6.69 -12.89 9.54
C CYS A 338 7.67 -11.76 9.19
N ASP A 339 7.14 -10.56 8.97
CA ASP A 339 7.89 -9.39 8.49
C ASP A 339 7.93 -8.23 9.50
N HIS A 340 7.21 -8.35 10.61
CA HIS A 340 7.26 -7.41 11.74
C HIS A 340 8.34 -7.82 12.75
N PRO A 341 9.04 -6.88 13.42
CA PRO A 341 10.07 -7.22 14.41
C PRO A 341 9.60 -8.10 15.57
N ASP A 342 8.32 -8.02 15.95
CA ASP A 342 7.73 -8.92 16.96
C ASP A 342 7.38 -10.32 16.42
N ASP A 343 7.37 -10.52 15.11
CA ASP A 343 7.19 -11.85 14.53
C ASP A 343 8.52 -12.62 14.53
N THR A 344 8.47 -13.92 14.25
CA THR A 344 9.66 -14.74 14.07
C THR A 344 10.61 -14.15 13.01
N GLN A 345 11.84 -13.85 13.41
CA GLN A 345 12.87 -13.30 12.52
C GLN A 345 13.64 -14.37 11.76
N VAL A 346 13.36 -15.66 12.01
CA VAL A 346 14.06 -16.80 11.41
C VAL A 346 13.97 -16.77 9.88
N TYR A 347 12.80 -16.43 9.32
CA TYR A 347 12.62 -16.36 7.87
C TYR A 347 13.47 -15.27 7.22
N ARG A 348 13.48 -14.07 7.82
CA ARG A 348 14.28 -12.94 7.34
C ARG A 348 15.75 -13.30 7.39
N LEU A 349 16.25 -13.73 8.56
CA LEU A 349 17.66 -14.07 8.78
C LEU A 349 18.14 -15.20 7.88
N ALA A 350 17.32 -16.24 7.67
CA ALA A 350 17.61 -17.31 6.72
C ALA A 350 17.77 -16.77 5.29
N MET A 351 16.88 -15.88 4.86
CA MET A 351 16.87 -15.34 3.50
C MET A 351 17.98 -14.31 3.25
N CYS A 352 18.21 -13.36 4.16
CA CYS A 352 19.19 -12.29 3.95
C CYS A 352 20.64 -12.71 4.23
N GLY A 353 20.87 -13.65 5.16
CA GLY A 353 22.20 -13.98 5.67
C GLY A 353 22.46 -15.47 5.88
N GLY A 354 21.53 -16.36 5.52
CA GLY A 354 21.67 -17.80 5.80
C GLY A 354 21.65 -18.12 7.30
N GLY A 355 20.95 -17.31 8.10
CA GLY A 355 20.87 -17.44 9.56
C GLY A 355 21.99 -16.72 10.32
N ASN A 356 22.93 -16.05 9.62
CA ASN A 356 23.98 -15.24 10.24
C ASN A 356 23.59 -13.74 10.18
N PRO A 357 23.39 -13.07 11.32
CA PRO A 357 23.00 -11.66 11.38
C PRO A 357 24.04 -10.71 10.76
N GLU A 358 25.33 -10.91 11.01
CA GLU A 358 26.40 -10.09 10.45
C GLU A 358 26.38 -10.13 8.91
N ARG A 359 26.22 -11.33 8.33
CA ARG A 359 26.08 -11.49 6.88
C ARG A 359 24.80 -10.84 6.36
N CYS A 360 23.70 -10.94 7.11
CA CYS A 360 22.47 -10.27 6.77
C CYS A 360 22.67 -8.76 6.69
N LEU A 361 23.32 -8.14 7.68
CA LEU A 361 23.58 -6.69 7.71
C LEU A 361 24.52 -6.24 6.60
N GLN A 362 25.46 -7.08 6.16
CA GLN A 362 26.33 -6.77 5.01
C GLN A 362 25.56 -6.75 3.68
N HIS A 363 24.60 -7.67 3.49
CA HIS A 363 23.83 -7.77 2.25
C HIS A 363 22.59 -6.89 2.23
N TRP A 364 21.93 -6.76 3.38
CA TRP A 364 20.65 -6.10 3.60
C TRP A 364 20.73 -5.21 4.84
N PRO A 365 21.57 -4.17 4.81
CA PRO A 365 21.69 -3.24 5.94
C PRO A 365 20.35 -2.55 6.19
N TYR A 366 20.06 -2.25 7.45
CA TYR A 366 18.95 -1.35 7.78
C TYR A 366 19.23 0.05 7.23
N VAL A 367 18.18 0.77 6.84
CA VAL A 367 18.29 2.21 6.56
C VAL A 367 18.31 2.93 7.90
N MET A 368 19.47 3.48 8.26
CA MET A 368 19.66 4.19 9.52
C MET A 368 18.91 5.51 9.53
N ALA A 369 18.36 5.88 10.70
CA ALA A 369 17.81 7.21 10.93
C ALA A 369 18.82 8.05 11.73
N GLY A 370 19.14 9.25 11.26
CA GLY A 370 20.08 10.18 11.91
C GLY A 370 19.61 10.62 13.29
N ASP A 371 20.52 11.06 14.16
CA ASP A 371 20.22 11.34 15.58
C ASP A 371 19.13 12.42 15.79
N ASP A 372 19.02 13.37 14.87
CA ASP A 372 18.07 14.48 14.87
C ASP A 372 16.76 14.18 14.11
N GLU A 373 16.71 13.09 13.34
CA GLU A 373 15.53 12.75 12.55
C GLU A 373 14.40 12.23 13.44
N VAL A 374 13.17 12.74 13.29
CA VAL A 374 12.00 12.26 14.03
C VAL A 374 10.95 11.66 13.10
N SER A 375 10.12 10.77 13.62
CA SER A 375 9.01 10.16 12.86
C SER A 375 8.09 11.25 12.27
N PRO A 376 8.03 11.43 10.94
CA PRO A 376 7.25 12.52 10.35
C PRO A 376 5.73 12.27 10.40
N ASN A 377 5.32 11.01 10.50
CA ASN A 377 3.92 10.61 10.60
C ASN A 377 3.82 9.18 11.14
N ARG A 378 2.61 8.62 11.17
CA ARG A 378 2.37 7.25 11.67
C ARG A 378 2.87 6.16 10.72
N SER A 379 2.90 6.42 9.41
CA SER A 379 3.34 5.42 8.42
C SER A 379 4.86 5.30 8.37
N TRP A 380 5.60 6.36 8.67
CA TRP A 380 7.05 6.38 8.71
C TRP A 380 7.54 6.72 10.11
N ARG A 381 8.19 5.76 10.74
CA ARG A 381 8.65 5.88 12.12
C ARG A 381 10.12 5.56 12.26
N VAL A 382 10.75 6.19 13.24
CA VAL A 382 12.01 5.70 13.78
C VAL A 382 11.72 4.64 14.83
N VAL A 383 12.41 3.50 14.73
CA VAL A 383 12.35 2.40 15.70
C VAL A 383 13.75 1.98 16.12
N LEU A 384 13.85 1.30 17.26
CA LEU A 384 15.09 0.71 17.74
C LEU A 384 15.06 -0.79 17.46
N ILE A 385 16.13 -1.31 16.86
CA ILE A 385 16.24 -2.72 16.47
C ILE A 385 17.52 -3.30 17.05
N ASP A 386 17.42 -4.48 17.66
CA ASP A 386 18.59 -5.29 17.97
C ASP A 386 19.15 -5.87 16.66
N PRO A 387 20.39 -5.52 16.26
CA PRO A 387 20.96 -5.97 15.00
C PRO A 387 21.15 -7.50 14.91
N GLU A 388 21.30 -8.19 16.03
CA GLU A 388 21.53 -9.63 16.07
C GLU A 388 20.24 -10.42 15.87
N THR A 389 19.17 -10.03 16.56
CA THR A 389 17.88 -10.72 16.49
C THR A 389 16.97 -10.16 15.39
N GLY A 390 17.08 -8.85 15.11
CA GLY A 390 16.14 -8.10 14.27
C GLY A 390 14.83 -7.74 14.97
N GLN A 391 14.71 -8.01 16.26
CA GLN A 391 13.54 -7.64 17.08
C GLN A 391 13.64 -6.17 17.53
N PHE A 392 12.55 -5.61 18.05
CA PHE A 392 12.62 -4.30 18.67
C PHE A 392 13.56 -4.34 19.88
N ALA A 393 14.43 -3.35 19.96
CA ALA A 393 15.29 -3.11 21.12
C ALA A 393 14.63 -2.12 22.09
N ALA A 394 14.95 -2.25 23.37
CA ALA A 394 14.52 -1.30 24.37
C ALA A 394 15.28 0.04 24.25
N PRO A 395 14.68 1.17 24.65
CA PRO A 395 15.40 2.44 24.74
C PRO A 395 16.64 2.34 25.64
N GLY A 396 17.81 2.70 25.08
CA GLY A 396 19.10 2.66 25.80
C GLY A 396 19.78 1.30 25.83
N GLU A 397 19.23 0.28 25.15
CA GLU A 397 19.88 -1.01 24.98
C GLU A 397 21.20 -0.88 24.20
N GLU A 398 22.26 -1.51 24.69
CA GLU A 398 23.59 -1.41 24.11
C GLU A 398 23.63 -2.09 22.73
N GLY A 399 24.12 -1.37 21.72
CA GLY A 399 24.21 -1.89 20.34
C GLY A 399 22.92 -1.79 19.52
N ALA A 400 21.82 -1.29 20.10
CA ALA A 400 20.58 -1.07 19.38
C ALA A 400 20.77 -0.08 18.21
N LEU A 401 20.22 -0.41 17.05
CA LEU A 401 20.24 0.42 15.86
C LEU A 401 18.99 1.30 15.80
N ARG A 402 19.19 2.58 15.48
CA ARG A 402 18.12 3.54 15.18
C ARG A 402 17.82 3.52 13.70
N VAL A 403 16.66 3.00 13.31
CA VAL A 403 16.37 2.70 11.89
C VAL A 403 15.03 3.26 11.46
N TRP A 404 14.91 3.54 10.17
CA TRP A 404 13.64 3.88 9.56
C TRP A 404 12.77 2.62 9.38
N ALA A 405 11.49 2.76 9.73
CA ALA A 405 10.47 1.76 9.55
C ALA A 405 9.26 2.33 8.82
N TYR A 406 8.68 1.51 7.94
CA TYR A 406 7.41 1.79 7.27
C TYR A 406 6.34 0.86 7.84
N ARG A 407 5.29 1.43 8.46
CA ARG A 407 4.23 0.67 9.15
C ARG A 407 4.82 -0.36 10.13
N ASP A 408 5.72 0.16 10.97
CA ASP A 408 6.47 -0.56 12.02
C ASP A 408 7.38 -1.70 11.53
N ARG A 409 7.61 -1.80 10.23
CA ARG A 409 8.57 -2.74 9.64
C ARG A 409 9.83 -2.00 9.20
N PRO A 410 11.02 -2.37 9.68
CA PRO A 410 12.25 -1.76 9.22
C PRO A 410 12.38 -1.82 7.70
N VAL A 411 12.96 -0.78 7.11
CA VAL A 411 13.33 -0.78 5.69
C VAL A 411 14.84 -0.98 5.54
N TYR A 412 15.24 -1.50 4.38
CA TYR A 412 16.60 -2.00 4.15
C TYR A 412 17.22 -1.36 2.92
N GLY A 413 18.53 -1.15 2.92
CA GLY A 413 19.32 -0.98 1.71
C GLY A 413 19.75 -2.34 1.15
N PHE A 414 20.49 -2.34 0.04
CA PHE A 414 21.11 -3.54 -0.50
C PHE A 414 22.59 -3.31 -0.76
N GLY A 415 23.47 -4.12 -0.15
CA GLY A 415 24.92 -3.99 -0.27
C GLY A 415 25.44 -4.17 -1.70
N GLY A 416 24.64 -4.78 -2.58
CA GLY A 416 24.95 -4.92 -4.00
C GLY A 416 24.68 -3.66 -4.84
N ASP A 417 23.91 -2.69 -4.34
CA ASP A 417 23.63 -1.45 -5.08
C ASP A 417 24.83 -0.49 -4.99
N LYS A 418 25.40 -0.14 -6.14
CA LYS A 418 26.66 0.62 -6.23
C LYS A 418 26.46 2.06 -6.65
N ARG A 419 25.39 2.39 -7.36
CA ARG A 419 25.02 3.75 -7.77
C ARG A 419 23.56 4.06 -7.48
N ALA A 420 23.20 5.33 -7.55
CA ALA A 420 21.83 5.76 -7.40
C ALA A 420 20.93 5.14 -8.49
N GLY A 421 19.72 4.75 -8.11
CA GLY A 421 18.75 4.07 -8.99
C GLY A 421 19.07 2.60 -9.31
N ASP A 422 20.15 2.02 -8.76
CA ASP A 422 20.34 0.57 -8.80
C ASP A 422 19.22 -0.11 -7.99
N VAL A 423 18.60 -1.15 -8.57
CA VAL A 423 17.54 -1.93 -7.91
C VAL A 423 17.91 -3.41 -7.82
N ASN A 424 19.20 -3.73 -7.67
CA ASN A 424 19.72 -5.09 -7.87
C ASN A 424 19.22 -6.09 -6.83
N GLY A 425 18.85 -5.61 -5.62
CA GLY A 425 18.22 -6.45 -4.60
C GLY A 425 16.74 -6.78 -4.90
N GLY A 426 16.12 -6.09 -5.86
CA GLY A 426 14.70 -6.16 -6.11
C GLY A 426 14.24 -7.55 -6.53
N GLY A 427 13.27 -8.10 -5.79
CA GLY A 427 12.72 -9.41 -6.07
C GLY A 427 13.54 -10.57 -5.54
N THR A 428 14.47 -10.31 -4.62
CA THR A 428 15.16 -11.36 -3.86
C THR A 428 14.18 -12.12 -2.98
N GLY A 429 14.29 -13.45 -2.96
CA GLY A 429 13.42 -14.32 -2.19
C GLY A 429 12.31 -14.96 -3.02
N GLU A 430 11.31 -15.51 -2.35
CA GLU A 430 10.28 -16.31 -2.99
C GLU A 430 9.32 -15.48 -3.83
N TRP A 431 9.00 -16.01 -5.02
CA TRP A 431 8.05 -15.40 -5.96
C TRP A 431 8.36 -13.91 -6.22
N ARG A 432 9.62 -13.62 -6.59
CA ARG A 432 10.09 -12.24 -6.84
C ARG A 432 9.90 -11.33 -5.61
N GLY A 433 10.19 -11.87 -4.42
CA GLY A 433 10.10 -11.19 -3.14
C GLY A 433 8.66 -10.88 -2.66
N GLN A 434 7.63 -11.46 -3.29
CA GLN A 434 6.23 -11.20 -2.92
C GLN A 434 5.72 -12.05 -1.76
N ARG A 435 6.45 -13.10 -1.37
CA ARG A 435 6.04 -14.01 -0.30
C ARG A 435 6.94 -13.96 0.91
N ASN A 436 8.20 -14.34 0.74
CA ASN A 436 9.27 -14.26 1.74
C ASN A 436 10.47 -13.65 1.02
N GLY A 437 10.61 -12.33 1.07
CA GLY A 437 11.68 -11.65 0.36
C GLY A 437 11.58 -10.14 0.34
N LEU A 438 12.49 -9.53 -0.41
CA LEU A 438 12.67 -8.07 -0.45
C LEU A 438 12.31 -7.49 -1.81
N LYS A 439 11.70 -6.32 -1.74
CA LYS A 439 11.26 -5.56 -2.91
C LYS A 439 11.61 -4.10 -2.75
N ALA A 440 12.07 -3.50 -3.84
CA ALA A 440 12.29 -2.07 -3.87
C ALA A 440 10.98 -1.35 -3.52
N PHE A 441 11.08 -0.25 -2.78
CA PHE A 441 9.97 0.61 -2.44
C PHE A 441 9.65 1.48 -3.67
N TRP A 442 8.91 0.90 -4.61
CA TRP A 442 8.45 1.60 -5.81
C TRP A 442 7.48 2.73 -5.45
N LEU A 443 7.76 3.96 -5.86
CA LEU A 443 6.80 5.07 -5.87
C LEU A 443 5.98 5.05 -7.17
N ARG A 444 6.63 4.65 -8.26
CA ARG A 444 6.03 4.37 -9.58
C ARG A 444 6.57 3.05 -10.11
N ASP A 445 5.69 2.17 -10.57
CA ASP A 445 6.06 0.88 -11.17
C ASP A 445 5.44 0.77 -12.56
N ASP A 446 6.28 0.96 -13.57
CA ASP A 446 5.87 1.01 -14.98
C ASP A 446 5.83 -0.39 -15.62
N TYR A 447 6.46 -1.40 -15.00
CA TYR A 447 6.64 -2.71 -15.61
C TYR A 447 5.67 -3.76 -15.08
N MET A 448 5.45 -3.79 -13.76
CA MET A 448 4.70 -4.86 -13.10
C MET A 448 3.26 -4.47 -12.81
N ARG A 449 2.81 -3.31 -13.32
CA ARG A 449 1.41 -2.87 -13.36
C ARG A 449 0.74 -2.99 -11.99
N GLY A 450 1.41 -2.53 -10.92
CA GLY A 450 0.87 -2.52 -9.56
C GLY A 450 0.57 -3.91 -8.97
N ILE A 451 1.18 -4.97 -9.53
CA ILE A 451 1.21 -6.32 -8.92
C ILE A 451 2.37 -6.42 -7.90
N LEU A 452 3.14 -5.33 -7.68
CA LEU A 452 4.23 -5.30 -6.72
C LEU A 452 3.85 -4.84 -5.31
#